data_AF-A0A0C3ESA7-F1
#
_entry.id   AF-A0A0C3ESA7-F1
#
_cell.length_a   1.000
_cell.length_b   1.000
_cell.length_c   1.000
_cell.angle_alpha   90.00
_cell.angle_beta   90.00
_cell.angle_gamma   90.00
#
_symmetry.space_group_name_H-M   'P 1'
#
loop_
_entity.id
_entity.type
_entity.pdbx_description
1 polymer ?
#
loop_
_entity_poly.entity_id
_entity_poly.type
_entity_poly.pdbx_seq_one_letter_code
_entity_poly.pdbx_strand_id
1 'polypeptide(L)'
;WLPQRTQQLQPHDEDEIPERKKDNYFVPPRFYCVETLCAPCGAVHAWTLFDKSEFPTQILGFLDAAYPTPDVRPDYICIDKGCKVLRTAIVNGSWNVWKETSRFIVDSYHYINHRTNDYLCRKWCNPAPLNGS
;
A
#
# COMPACT_ATOMS: atom_id res chain seq x y z
N TRP A 1 -6.46 -58.76 -39.69
CA TRP A 1 -6.07 -57.35 -39.60
C TRP A 1 -7.12 -56.60 -38.78
N LEU A 2 -7.09 -56.73 -37.46
CA LEU A 2 -7.87 -55.88 -36.56
C LEU A 2 -6.97 -54.71 -36.16
N PRO A 3 -7.43 -53.44 -36.25
CA PRO A 3 -6.63 -52.31 -35.83
C PRO A 3 -6.39 -52.38 -34.33
N GLN A 4 -5.14 -52.18 -33.90
CA GLN A 4 -4.79 -52.03 -32.48
C GLN A 4 -5.63 -50.88 -31.91
N ARG A 5 -6.50 -51.20 -30.94
CA ARG A 5 -7.09 -50.18 -30.08
C ARG A 5 -5.96 -49.60 -29.24
N THR A 6 -5.63 -48.34 -29.47
CA THR A 6 -4.84 -47.55 -28.52
C THR A 6 -5.66 -47.52 -27.23
N GLN A 7 -5.28 -48.33 -26.26
CA GLN A 7 -5.91 -48.35 -24.95
C GLN A 7 -5.51 -47.03 -24.29
N GLN A 8 -6.45 -46.09 -24.15
CA GLN A 8 -6.24 -44.94 -23.29
C GLN A 8 -6.08 -45.49 -21.88
N LEU A 9 -4.85 -45.45 -21.35
CA LEU A 9 -4.57 -45.74 -19.95
C LEU A 9 -5.50 -44.89 -19.09
N GLN A 10 -6.13 -45.52 -18.10
CA GLN A 10 -6.96 -44.77 -17.19
C GLN A 10 -6.04 -43.90 -16.31
N PRO A 11 -6.48 -42.73 -15.82
CA PRO A 11 -5.64 -41.85 -15.01
C PRO A 11 -5.06 -42.48 -13.73
N HIS A 12 -5.58 -43.63 -13.31
CA HIS A 12 -5.08 -44.38 -12.15
C HIS A 12 -3.94 -45.36 -12.49
N ASP A 13 -3.65 -45.55 -13.78
CA ASP A 13 -2.56 -46.39 -14.29
C ASP A 13 -1.30 -45.56 -14.63
N GLU A 14 -1.33 -44.24 -14.39
CA GLU A 14 -0.17 -43.35 -14.53
C GLU A 14 0.68 -43.37 -13.25
N ASP A 15 2.01 -43.33 -13.39
CA ASP A 15 2.93 -43.20 -12.25
C ASP A 15 2.56 -41.96 -11.42
N GLU A 16 2.41 -42.13 -10.10
CA GLU A 16 2.09 -41.05 -9.17
C GLU A 16 3.10 -39.89 -9.33
N ILE A 17 2.68 -38.82 -10.00
CA ILE A 17 3.39 -37.54 -9.95
C ILE A 17 3.38 -37.14 -8.47
N PRO A 18 4.54 -36.91 -7.82
CA PRO A 18 4.57 -36.59 -6.41
C PRO A 18 3.74 -35.33 -6.19
N GLU A 19 2.54 -35.52 -5.63
CA GLU A 19 1.65 -34.42 -5.31
C GLU A 19 2.41 -33.47 -4.40
N ARG A 20 2.60 -32.22 -4.85
CA ARG A 20 2.98 -31.15 -3.93
C ARG A 20 1.94 -31.16 -2.83
N LYS A 21 2.36 -31.55 -1.63
CA LYS A 21 1.55 -31.62 -0.42
C LYS A 21 0.76 -30.31 -0.30
N LYS A 22 -0.53 -30.34 -0.66
CA LYS A 22 -1.42 -29.20 -0.48
C LYS A 22 -1.84 -29.23 0.98
N ASP A 23 -1.44 -28.21 1.72
CA ASP A 23 -1.87 -28.02 3.10
C ASP A 23 -3.37 -27.72 3.10
N ASN A 24 -4.20 -28.75 3.28
CA ASN A 24 -5.67 -28.67 3.28
C ASN A 24 -6.21 -28.15 4.63
N TYR A 25 -5.64 -27.08 5.16
CA TYR A 25 -6.15 -26.43 6.37
C TYR A 25 -6.91 -25.16 5.99
N PHE A 26 -8.12 -25.00 6.54
CA PHE A 26 -8.81 -23.71 6.55
C PHE A 26 -8.03 -22.76 7.46
N VAL A 27 -7.14 -21.96 6.88
CA VAL A 27 -6.48 -20.86 7.59
C VAL A 27 -7.33 -19.60 7.47
N PRO A 28 -7.57 -18.86 8.57
CA PRO A 28 -8.24 -17.58 8.50
C PRO A 28 -7.43 -16.63 7.58
N PRO A 29 -8.11 -15.83 6.73
CA PRO A 29 -7.43 -14.91 5.84
C PRO A 29 -6.57 -13.95 6.67
N ARG A 30 -5.28 -13.84 6.30
CA ARG A 30 -4.36 -12.86 6.89
C ARG A 30 -4.54 -11.54 6.15
N PHE A 31 -4.70 -10.46 6.90
CA PHE A 31 -4.57 -9.11 6.37
C PHE A 31 -3.15 -8.60 6.63
N TYR A 32 -2.64 -7.78 5.70
CA TYR A 32 -1.30 -7.21 5.81
C TYR A 32 -1.24 -6.18 6.93
N CYS A 33 -2.14 -5.19 6.93
CA CYS A 33 -2.26 -4.24 8.04
C CYS A 33 -3.67 -3.63 8.13
N VAL A 34 -3.95 -3.09 9.32
CA VAL A 34 -5.04 -2.12 9.54
C VAL A 34 -4.38 -0.77 9.64
N GLU A 35 -4.83 0.18 8.83
CA GLU A 35 -4.38 1.56 8.88
C GLU A 35 -5.44 2.41 9.55
N THR A 36 -5.04 3.26 10.50
CA THR A 36 -5.94 4.14 11.24
C THR A 36 -5.52 5.60 11.07
N LEU A 37 -6.48 6.47 10.74
CA LEU A 37 -6.31 7.92 10.82
C LEU A 37 -6.65 8.38 12.22
N CYS A 38 -5.64 8.83 12.95
CA CYS A 38 -5.78 9.31 14.31
C CYS A 38 -5.55 10.81 14.38
N ALA A 39 -6.41 11.52 15.10
CA ALA A 39 -6.11 12.88 15.51
C ALA A 39 -4.95 12.91 16.53
N PRO A 40 -4.31 14.07 16.75
CA PRO A 40 -3.22 14.18 17.72
C PRO A 40 -3.58 13.77 19.15
N CYS A 41 -4.87 13.82 19.52
CA CYS A 41 -5.38 13.35 20.81
C CYS A 41 -5.50 11.82 20.92
N GLY A 42 -5.18 11.07 19.86
CA GLY A 42 -5.29 9.61 19.79
C GLY A 42 -6.67 9.09 19.38
N ALA A 43 -7.66 9.96 19.16
CA ALA A 43 -8.98 9.56 18.66
C ALA A 43 -8.87 9.06 17.22
N VAL A 44 -9.48 7.91 16.91
CA VAL A 44 -9.55 7.35 15.56
C VAL A 44 -10.72 7.97 14.82
N HIS A 45 -10.44 8.63 13.69
CA HIS A 45 -11.45 9.26 12.83
C HIS A 45 -11.91 8.33 11.71
N ALA A 46 -10.98 7.54 11.16
CA ALA A 46 -11.27 6.58 10.11
C ALA A 46 -10.24 5.44 10.17
N TRP A 47 -10.58 4.31 9.58
CA TRP A 47 -9.68 3.17 9.46
C TRP A 47 -9.99 2.41 8.18
N THR A 48 -9.01 1.64 7.70
CA THR A 48 -9.17 0.74 6.56
C THR A 48 -8.32 -0.51 6.71
N LEU A 49 -8.76 -1.59 6.06
CA LEU A 49 -8.03 -2.86 5.99
C LEU A 49 -7.27 -2.92 4.67
N PHE A 50 -5.96 -3.16 4.76
CA PHE A 50 -5.13 -3.49 3.62
C PHE A 50 -4.83 -4.99 3.65
N ASP A 51 -5.51 -5.73 2.77
CA ASP A 51 -5.55 -7.19 2.75
C ASP A 51 -4.19 -7.82 2.35
N LYS A 52 -3.59 -7.34 1.26
CA LYS A 52 -2.36 -7.92 0.69
C LYS A 52 -1.12 -7.09 0.94
N SER A 53 -1.29 -5.77 0.94
CA SER A 53 -0.20 -4.80 1.01
C SER A 53 -0.77 -3.41 1.22
N GLU A 54 0.06 -2.54 1.78
CA GLU A 54 -0.25 -1.12 1.94
C GLU A 54 0.50 -0.33 0.85
N PHE A 55 -0.10 -0.26 -0.35
CA PHE A 55 0.45 0.50 -1.47
C PHE A 55 0.13 2.00 -1.34
N PRO A 56 1.03 2.89 -1.83
CA PRO A 56 0.80 4.34 -1.81
C PRO A 56 -0.52 4.80 -2.45
N THR A 57 -0.97 4.14 -3.52
CA THR A 57 -2.25 4.44 -4.18
C THR A 57 -3.44 4.09 -3.31
N GLN A 58 -3.37 3.02 -2.53
CA GLN A 58 -4.43 2.62 -1.59
C GLN A 58 -4.52 3.61 -0.43
N ILE A 59 -3.37 4.11 0.05
CA ILE A 59 -3.32 5.17 1.06
C ILE A 59 -3.98 6.45 0.53
N LEU A 60 -3.64 6.87 -0.70
CA LEU A 60 -4.26 8.07 -1.29
C LEU A 60 -5.78 7.90 -1.45
N GLY A 61 -6.24 6.73 -1.91
CA GLY A 61 -7.67 6.45 -1.99
C GLY A 61 -8.34 6.44 -0.61
N PHE A 62 -7.65 5.99 0.42
CA PHE A 62 -8.14 6.06 1.80
C PHE A 62 -8.24 7.51 2.30
N LEU A 63 -7.25 8.35 2.01
CA LEU A 63 -7.28 9.79 2.33
C LEU A 63 -8.42 10.52 1.60
N ASP A 64 -8.62 10.25 0.31
CA ASP A 64 -9.72 10.82 -0.47
C ASP A 64 -11.09 10.38 0.06
N ALA A 65 -11.22 9.14 0.54
CA ALA A 65 -12.45 8.64 1.15
C ALA A 65 -12.72 9.25 2.53
N ALA A 66 -11.68 9.44 3.34
CA ALA A 66 -11.79 10.03 4.68
C ALA A 66 -12.00 11.56 4.64
N TYR A 67 -11.40 12.24 3.67
CA TYR A 67 -11.44 13.70 3.52
C TYR A 67 -11.84 14.12 2.10
N PRO A 68 -13.11 13.91 1.73
CA PRO A 68 -13.58 14.09 0.36
C PRO A 68 -13.57 15.55 -0.10
N THR A 69 -13.68 16.50 0.83
CA THR A 69 -13.75 17.94 0.52
C THR A 69 -12.59 18.73 1.16
N PRO A 70 -12.15 19.84 0.54
CA PRO A 70 -11.03 20.63 1.04
C PRO A 70 -11.18 21.14 2.48
N ASP A 71 -12.39 21.46 2.90
CA ASP A 71 -12.71 22.07 4.21
C ASP A 71 -12.57 21.10 5.39
N VAL A 72 -12.59 19.79 5.13
CA VAL A 72 -12.43 18.77 6.18
C VAL A 72 -11.03 18.16 6.21
N ARG A 73 -10.16 18.53 5.26
CA ARG A 73 -8.81 17.98 5.17
C ARG A 73 -7.93 18.51 6.31
N PRO A 74 -7.05 17.65 6.87
CA PRO A 74 -6.09 18.11 7.86
C PRO A 74 -5.01 18.97 7.22
N ASP A 75 -4.51 19.97 7.96
CA ASP A 75 -3.36 20.78 7.52
C ASP A 75 -2.08 19.94 7.38
N TYR A 76 -1.94 18.90 8.21
CA TYR A 76 -0.75 18.05 8.25
C TYR A 76 -1.12 16.58 8.33
N ILE A 77 -0.43 15.76 7.52
CA ILE A 77 -0.56 14.31 7.47
C ILE A 77 0.80 13.70 7.77
N CYS A 78 0.89 12.94 8.87
CA CYS A 78 2.08 12.18 9.22
C CYS A 78 1.83 10.69 8.93
N ILE A 79 2.68 10.08 8.11
CA ILE A 79 2.59 8.66 7.76
C ILE A 79 3.98 8.08 7.49
N ASP A 80 4.22 6.84 7.92
CA ASP A 80 5.51 6.15 7.79
C ASP A 80 6.05 6.16 6.34
N LYS A 81 5.16 5.95 5.36
CA LYS A 81 5.50 5.95 3.93
C LYS A 81 5.32 7.30 3.24
N GLY A 82 5.38 8.41 3.97
CA GLY A 82 5.03 9.74 3.49
C GLY A 82 5.72 10.14 2.18
N CYS A 83 7.02 9.85 2.01
CA CYS A 83 7.72 10.19 0.76
C CYS A 83 7.21 9.41 -0.46
N LYS A 84 6.81 8.14 -0.28
CA LYS A 84 6.32 7.26 -1.34
C LYS A 84 4.90 7.66 -1.73
N VAL A 85 4.10 8.02 -0.73
CA VAL A 85 2.77 8.59 -0.91
C VAL A 85 2.86 9.91 -1.67
N LEU A 86 3.72 10.84 -1.23
CA LEU A 86 3.93 12.12 -1.90
C LEU A 86 4.43 11.95 -3.35
N ARG A 87 5.40 11.05 -3.59
CA ARG A 87 5.87 10.71 -4.94
C ARG A 87 4.71 10.23 -5.81
N THR A 88 3.89 9.34 -5.28
CA THR A 88 2.75 8.78 -6.02
C THR A 88 1.73 9.87 -6.33
N ALA A 89 1.43 10.76 -5.37
CA ALA A 89 0.54 11.90 -5.54
C ALA A 89 1.04 12.89 -6.60
N ILE A 90 2.35 13.12 -6.67
CA ILE A 90 2.95 13.95 -7.72
C ILE A 90 2.81 13.29 -9.10
N VAL A 91 3.11 11.99 -9.19
CA VAL A 91 3.08 11.25 -10.45
C VAL A 91 1.66 11.10 -11.01
N ASN A 92 0.67 10.84 -10.15
CA ASN A 92 -0.72 10.68 -10.57
C ASN A 92 -1.50 12.02 -10.63
N GLY A 93 -0.86 13.13 -10.24
CA GLY A 93 -1.43 14.47 -10.29
C GLY A 93 -2.32 14.87 -9.11
N SER A 94 -2.63 13.95 -8.18
CA SER A 94 -3.47 14.26 -7.00
C SER A 94 -2.83 15.31 -6.09
N TRP A 95 -1.49 15.42 -6.10
CA TRP A 95 -0.77 16.44 -5.35
C TRP A 95 -1.18 17.87 -5.72
N ASN A 96 -1.62 18.13 -6.95
CA ASN A 96 -2.07 19.46 -7.34
C ASN A 96 -3.29 19.94 -6.56
N VAL A 97 -4.12 19.00 -6.09
CA VAL A 97 -5.31 19.26 -5.30
C VAL A 97 -4.98 19.22 -3.80
N TRP A 98 -4.14 18.28 -3.37
CA TRP A 98 -3.81 18.10 -1.95
C TRP A 98 -2.89 19.18 -1.39
N LYS A 99 -1.98 19.74 -2.19
CA LYS A 99 -1.01 20.78 -1.74
C LYS A 99 -1.64 22.11 -1.30
N GLU A 100 -2.91 22.33 -1.64
CA GLU A 100 -3.63 23.56 -1.29
C GLU A 100 -4.10 23.56 0.16
N THR A 101 -4.40 22.38 0.70
CA THR A 101 -4.99 22.22 2.04
C THR A 101 -4.08 21.48 3.01
N SER A 102 -3.21 20.60 2.52
CA SER A 102 -2.53 19.62 3.37
C SER A 102 -1.05 19.53 3.04
N ARG A 103 -0.26 19.28 4.07
CA ARG A 103 1.18 19.02 3.99
C ARG A 103 1.50 17.60 4.42
N PHE A 104 2.38 16.94 3.68
CA PHE A 104 2.89 15.64 4.11
C PHE A 104 4.12 15.85 5.00
N ILE A 105 4.06 15.31 6.21
CA ILE A 105 5.20 15.24 7.11
C ILE A 105 5.85 13.87 6.89
N VAL A 106 7.13 13.91 6.53
CA VAL A 106 7.97 12.72 6.42
C VAL A 106 8.84 12.64 7.66
N ASP A 107 8.88 11.46 8.28
CA ASP A 107 9.75 11.22 9.42
C ASP A 107 11.23 11.50 9.08
N SER A 108 11.93 12.03 10.07
CA SER A 108 13.35 12.36 10.02
C SER A 108 14.25 11.16 9.71
N TYR A 109 13.95 9.96 10.24
CA TYR A 109 14.71 8.75 9.94
C TYR A 109 14.55 8.36 8.47
N HIS A 110 13.33 8.47 7.95
CA HIS A 110 13.08 8.26 6.52
C HIS A 110 13.87 9.24 5.65
N TYR A 111 13.88 10.53 5.98
CA TYR A 111 14.65 11.55 5.25
C TYR A 111 16.16 11.24 5.24
N ILE A 112 16.74 10.88 6.39
CA ILE A 112 18.19 10.62 6.51
C ILE A 112 18.64 9.49 5.57
N ASN A 113 17.85 8.43 5.44
CA ASN A 113 18.21 7.24 4.66
C ASN A 113 18.02 7.42 3.15
N HIS A 114 17.01 8.19 2.72
CA HIS A 114 16.67 8.34 1.30
C HIS A 114 17.26 9.60 0.65
N ARG A 115 17.60 10.63 1.43
CA ARG A 115 18.02 11.96 0.91
C ARG A 115 19.25 11.93 0.01
N THR A 116 20.13 10.94 0.09
CA THR A 116 21.38 10.97 -0.68
C THR A 116 21.14 10.78 -2.17
N ASN A 117 20.23 9.88 -2.54
CA ASN A 117 20.00 9.49 -3.93
C ASN A 117 18.64 9.93 -4.50
N ASP A 118 17.70 10.38 -3.66
CA ASP A 118 16.35 10.73 -4.10
C ASP A 118 16.14 12.26 -4.16
N TYR A 119 15.95 12.80 -5.37
CA TYR A 119 15.64 14.23 -5.58
C TYR A 119 14.37 14.66 -4.87
N LEU A 120 13.33 13.82 -4.86
CA LEU A 120 12.06 14.16 -4.22
C LEU A 120 12.25 14.29 -2.71
N CYS A 121 12.97 13.35 -2.10
CA CYS A 121 13.25 13.40 -0.67
C CYS A 121 14.07 14.65 -0.31
N ARG A 122 15.11 14.99 -1.08
CA ARG A 122 15.93 16.20 -0.84
C ARG A 122 15.14 17.49 -0.92
N LYS A 123 14.23 17.59 -1.88
CA LYS A 123 13.53 18.83 -2.18
C LYS A 123 12.29 19.03 -1.32
N TRP A 124 11.56 17.95 -1.06
CA TRP A 124 10.23 18.01 -0.47
C TRP A 124 10.21 17.39 0.91
N CYS A 125 10.85 16.24 1.13
CA CYS A 125 10.80 15.54 2.41
C CYS A 125 11.83 16.03 3.45
N ASN A 126 12.49 17.18 3.20
CA ASN A 126 13.36 17.79 4.18
C ASN A 126 12.51 18.43 5.29
N PRO A 127 12.66 18.03 6.57
CA PRO A 127 11.90 18.62 7.68
C PRO A 127 12.25 20.10 7.96
N ALA A 128 13.26 20.66 7.27
CA ALA A 128 13.52 22.10 7.23
C ALA A 128 13.10 22.61 5.84
N PRO A 129 11.92 23.25 5.68
CA PRO A 129 11.27 24.20 6.60
C PRO A 129 10.25 23.58 7.59
N LEU A 130 9.98 24.29 8.70
CA LEU A 130 9.16 23.88 9.85
C LEU A 130 7.67 23.56 9.55
N ASN A 131 7.26 23.50 8.27
CA ASN A 131 5.87 23.35 7.82
C ASN A 131 5.65 22.22 6.81
N GLY A 132 6.59 21.27 6.65
CA GLY A 132 6.40 20.06 5.83
C GLY A 132 6.38 20.30 4.31
N SER A 133 6.10 19.23 3.54
CA SER A 133 6.04 19.22 2.06
C SER A 133 4.68 19.66 1.53
#